data_AF-A0A160IS45-F1
#
_entry.id   AF-A0A160IS45-F1
#
_cell.length_a   1.000
_cell.length_b   1.000
_cell.length_c   1.000
_cell.angle_alpha   90.00
_cell.angle_beta   90.00
_cell.angle_gamma   90.00
#
_symmetry.space_group_name_H-M   'P 1'
#
loop_
_entity.id
_entity.type
_entity.pdbx_description
1 polymer ?
#
loop_
_entity_poly.entity_id
_entity_poly.type
_entity_poly.pdbx_seq_one_letter_code
_entity_poly.pdbx_strand_id
1 'polypeptide(L)' 'MIRLADGLYICHLNGHILRIVYKGKNECEIYLGDEYQGRAPFDYVKKKLNFMEKKWNTSKITNYQYQELKSSFDTLV' A
#
# COMPACT_ATOMS: atom_id res chain seq x y z
N MET A 1 3.86 -1.24 -3.17
CA MET A 1 4.40 -2.63 -3.16
C MET A 1 5.93 -2.65 -3.32
N ILE A 2 6.67 -3.45 -2.54
CA ILE A 2 8.14 -3.60 -2.63
C ILE A 2 8.47 -5.02 -3.11
N ARG A 3 9.35 -5.15 -4.11
CA ARG A 3 9.85 -6.44 -4.59
C ARG A 3 11.12 -6.81 -3.83
N LEU A 4 11.12 -8.00 -3.23
CA LEU A 4 12.30 -8.63 -2.65
C LEU A 4 12.93 -9.62 -3.64
N ALA A 5 14.06 -10.20 -3.24
CA ALA A 5 14.68 -11.30 -3.97
C ALA A 5 13.73 -12.52 -4.07
N ASP A 6 13.98 -13.38 -5.05
CA ASP A 6 13.28 -14.66 -5.21
C ASP A 6 11.78 -14.58 -5.58
N GLY A 7 11.34 -13.46 -6.17
CA GLY A 7 9.92 -13.31 -6.54
C GLY A 7 8.98 -13.13 -5.35
N LEU A 8 9.54 -12.79 -4.19
CA LEU A 8 8.79 -12.35 -3.02
C LEU A 8 8.46 -10.86 -3.16
N TYR A 9 7.23 -10.49 -2.82
CA TYR A 9 6.76 -9.11 -2.79
C TYR A 9 6.14 -8.85 -1.42
N ILE A 10 6.45 -7.69 -0.85
CA ILE A 10 5.85 -7.24 0.40
C ILE A 10 5.05 -5.97 0.14
N CYS A 11 3.84 -5.91 0.70
CA CYS A 11 3.03 -4.71 0.67
C CYS A 11 2.50 -4.41 2.07
N HIS A 12 2.66 -3.17 2.51
CA HIS A 12 2.02 -2.68 3.73
C HIS A 12 0.65 -2.10 3.35
N LEU A 13 -0.41 -2.61 3.97
CA LEU A 13 -1.79 -2.21 3.70
C LEU A 13 -2.51 -2.03 5.03
N ASN A 14 -2.86 -0.78 5.36
CA ASN A 14 -3.58 -0.41 6.59
C ASN A 14 -2.95 -0.94 7.90
N GLY A 15 -1.62 -0.94 8.00
CA GLY A 15 -0.89 -1.48 9.16
C GLY A 15 -0.67 -3.00 9.13
N HIS A 16 -1.27 -3.71 8.17
CA HIS A 16 -1.01 -5.13 7.94
C HIS A 16 0.08 -5.33 6.89
N ILE A 17 0.89 -6.37 7.09
CA ILE A 17 1.94 -6.76 6.17
C ILE A 17 1.41 -7.91 5.31
N LEU A 18 1.27 -7.67 4.01
CA LEU A 18 1.00 -8.70 3.02
C LEU A 18 2.29 -9.20 2.41
N ARG A 19 2.50 -10.51 2.47
CA ARG A 19 3.54 -11.23 1.74
C ARG A 19 2.91 -11.89 0.51
N ILE A 20 3.51 -11.68 -0.65
CA ILE A 20 3.05 -12.23 -1.91
C ILE A 20 4.21 -13.00 -2.52
N VAL A 21 4.04 -14.29 -2.74
CA VAL A 21 5.07 -15.17 -3.31
C VAL A 21 4.69 -15.48 -4.75
N TYR A 22 5.49 -15.03 -5.71
CA TYR A 22 5.25 -15.31 -7.11
C TYR A 22 5.70 -16.74 -7.47
N LYS A 23 4.76 -17.57 -7.94
CA LYS A 23 5.02 -18.97 -8.32
C LYS A 23 5.28 -19.18 -9.81
N GLY A 24 5.14 -18.12 -10.61
CA GLY A 24 5.23 -18.20 -12.07
C GLY A 24 3.87 -18.44 -12.72
N LYS A 25 3.82 -18.40 -14.06
CA LYS A 25 2.58 -18.54 -14.85
C LYS A 25 1.44 -17.63 -14.40
N ASN A 26 1.79 -16.40 -13.99
CA ASN A 26 0.84 -15.44 -13.43
C ASN A 26 0.11 -15.91 -12.15
N GLU A 27 0.64 -16.89 -11.41
CA GLU A 27 0.11 -17.33 -10.13
C GLU A 27 0.95 -16.80 -8.97
N CYS A 28 0.29 -16.37 -7.90
CA CYS A 28 0.94 -16.00 -6.65
C CYS A 28 0.17 -16.49 -5.43
N GLU A 29 0.92 -16.74 -4.37
CA GLU A 29 0.39 -17.05 -3.04
C GLU A 29 0.39 -15.80 -2.18
N ILE A 30 -0.70 -15.60 -1.43
CA ILE A 30 -0.90 -14.44 -0.58
C ILE A 30 -0.86 -14.90 0.88
N TYR A 31 -0.07 -14.21 1.67
CA TYR A 31 0.09 -14.41 3.10
C TYR A 31 -0.19 -13.08 3.81
N LEU A 32 -0.99 -13.12 4.86
CA LEU A 32 -1.27 -11.96 5.71
C LEU A 32 -0.58 -12.22 7.06
N GLY A 33 0.55 -11.53 7.30
CA GLY A 33 1.48 -11.92 8.36
C GLY A 33 2.10 -13.29 8.07
N ASP A 34 1.82 -14.27 8.94
CA ASP A 34 2.26 -15.66 8.79
C ASP A 34 1.13 -16.60 8.31
N GLU A 35 -0.08 -16.08 8.12
CA GLU A 35 -1.24 -16.88 7.73
C GLU A 35 -1.41 -16.91 6.21
N TYR A 36 -1.58 -18.12 5.66
CA TYR A 36 -1.87 -18.32 4.25
C TYR A 36 -3.33 -17.97 3.93
N GLN A 37 -3.53 -17.01 3.03
CA GLN A 37 -4.85 -16.54 2.64
C GLN A 37 -5.37 -17.19 1.36
N GLY A 38 -4.47 -17.61 0.45
CA GLY A 38 -4.86 -18.29 -0.79
C GLY A 38 -3.97 -18.00 -1.98
N ARG A 39 -4.39 -18.49 -3.15
CA ARG A 39 -3.75 -18.22 -4.44
C ARG A 39 -4.60 -17.31 -5.29
N ALA A 40 -3.95 -16.42 -6.01
CA ALA A 40 -4.62 -15.57 -6.98
C ALA A 40 -3.68 -15.23 -8.14
N PRO A 41 -4.22 -14.75 -9.27
CA PRO A 41 -3.40 -14.29 -10.37
C PRO A 41 -2.58 -13.07 -9.96
N PHE A 42 -1.26 -13.08 -10.21
CA PHE A 42 -0.36 -11.99 -9.82
C PHE A 42 -0.76 -10.65 -10.45
N ASP A 43 -1.15 -10.67 -11.72
CA ASP A 43 -1.62 -9.47 -12.43
C ASP A 43 -2.87 -8.87 -11.76
N TYR A 44 -3.82 -9.73 -11.36
CA TYR A 44 -5.02 -9.31 -10.63
C TYR A 44 -4.66 -8.66 -9.29
N VAL A 45 -3.80 -9.32 -8.51
CA VAL A 45 -3.35 -8.83 -7.19
C VAL A 45 -2.63 -7.49 -7.35
N LYS A 46 -1.71 -7.37 -8.30
CA LYS A 46 -0.98 -6.13 -8.59
C LYS A 46 -1.93 -5.00 -8.96
N LYS A 47 -2.93 -5.26 -9.82
CA LYS A 47 -3.91 -4.26 -10.24
C LYS A 47 -4.80 -3.82 -9.09
N LYS A 48 -5.25 -4.76 -8.26
CA LYS A 48 -6.06 -4.49 -7.05
C LYS A 48 -5.28 -3.67 -6.03
N LEU A 49 -4.02 -4.04 -5.75
CA LEU A 49 -3.14 -3.30 -4.85
C LEU A 49 -2.88 -1.88 -5.36
N ASN A 50 -2.53 -1.72 -6.64
CA ASN A 50 -2.36 -0.39 -7.23
C ASN A 50 -3.64 0.46 -7.15
N PHE A 51 -4.81 -0.15 -7.35
CA PHE A 51 -6.09 0.54 -7.21
C PHE A 51 -6.34 0.98 -5.76
N MET A 52 -6.05 0.11 -4.78
CA MET A 52 -6.16 0.42 -3.36
C MET A 52 -5.16 1.50 -2.92
N GLU A 53 -3.90 1.43 -3.36
CA GLU A 53 -2.88 2.47 -3.12
C GLU A 53 -3.30 3.82 -3.72
N LYS A 54 -3.79 3.83 -4.97
CA LYS A 54 -4.30 5.06 -5.61
C LYS A 54 -5.51 5.62 -4.89
N LYS A 55 -6.52 4.78 -4.58
CA LYS A 55 -7.71 5.20 -3.85
C LYS A 55 -7.33 5.77 -2.49
N TRP A 56 -6.35 5.18 -1.81
CA TRP A 56 -5.86 5.67 -0.53
C TRP A 56 -5.10 6.99 -0.64
N ASN A 57 -4.25 7.16 -1.66
CA ASN A 57 -3.62 8.46 -1.93
C ASN A 57 -4.67 9.54 -2.21
N THR A 58 -5.76 9.21 -2.90
CA THR A 58 -6.89 10.13 -3.09
C THR A 58 -7.70 10.36 -1.81
N SER A 59 -7.86 9.35 -0.94
CA SER A 59 -8.50 9.51 0.38
C SER A 59 -7.65 10.30 1.37
N LYS A 60 -6.31 10.29 1.24
CA LYS A 60 -5.42 11.20 1.99
C LYS A 60 -5.58 12.66 1.55
N ILE A 61 -6.01 12.91 0.30
CA ILE A 61 -6.29 14.27 -0.19
C ILE A 61 -7.62 14.81 0.36
N THR A 62 -8.53 13.96 0.88
CA THR A 62 -9.77 14.43 1.51
C THR A 62 -9.57 14.87 2.97
N ASN A 63 -8.38 14.64 3.54
CA ASN A 63 -7.97 15.16 4.84
C ASN A 63 -6.89 16.24 4.73
N TYR A 64 -6.58 16.72 3.53
CA TYR A 64 -5.96 18.02 3.37
C TYR A 64 -7.05 19.07 3.59
N GLN A 65 -7.43 19.25 4.87
CA GLN A 65 -8.00 20.52 5.27
C GLN A 65 -6.99 21.57 4.82
N TYR A 66 -7.49 22.55 4.08
CA TYR A 66 -6.82 23.81 3.84
C TYR A 66 -6.44 24.39 5.22
N GLN A 67 -5.28 24.02 5.77
CA GLN A 67 -4.67 24.78 6.83
C GLN A 67 -4.13 26.01 6.12
N GLU A 68 -4.92 27.08 6.14
CA GLU A 68 -4.38 28.43 6.06
C GLU A 68 -3.08 28.42 6.86
N LEU A 69 -1.99 28.81 6.20
CA LEU A 69 -0.76 29.17 6.86
C LEU A 69 -1.14 30.23 7.90
N LYS A 70 -1.42 29.80 9.14
CA LYS A 70 -1.37 30.68 10.29
C LYS A 70 0.08 31.11 10.36
N SER A 71 0.37 32.23 9.71
CA SER A 71 1.51 33.08 10.03
C SER A 71 1.33 33.53 11.47
N SER A 72 1.65 32.64 12.42
CA SER A 72 2.16 33.07 13.72
C SER A 72 3.59 33.55 13.48
N PHE A 73 3.73 34.73 12.89
CA PHE A 73 4.82 35.61 13.27
C PHE A 73 4.30 36.40 14.47
N ASP A 74 4.65 35.83 15.62
CA ASP A 74 4.55 36.41 16.94
C ASP A 74 5.11 37.84 16.95
N THR A 75 4.36 38.73 17.58
CA THR A 75 4.74 40.10 17.93
C THR A 75 5.97 40.09 18.84
N LEU A 76 6.96 40.97 18.62
CA LEU A 76 7.88 41.64 19.57
C LEU A 76 9.37 41.62 19.17
N VAL A 77 9.83 42.70 18.53
CA VAL A 77 10.80 43.65 19.10
C VAL A 77 10.83 44.95 18.28
#